data_AF-A0A9W8VLN0-F1
#
_entry.id   AF-A0A9W8VLN0-F1
#
_cell.length_a   1.000
_cell.length_b   1.000
_cell.length_c   1.000
_cell.angle_alpha   90.00
_cell.angle_beta   90.00
_cell.angle_gamma   90.00
#
_symmetry.space_group_name_H-M   'P 1'
#
loop_
_entity.id
_entity.type
_entity.pdbx_description
1 polymer ?
#
loop_
_entity_poly.entity_id
_entity_poly.type
_entity_poly.pdbx_seq_one_letter_code
_entity_poly.pdbx_strand_id
1 'polypeptide(L)'
;MGSPWFSLRGAHELCVERSGSSLRFWRWSPSEQCAKLWANLCFMTWEELVLLYCCFLSFKTRNSLTVQVANEDLTLRGERKLFQARIVDDGFMHSLIVYEDHMTKGLRLHAAVWDGDLRQCPVWTAFITHQSASSKWIKKVSRTKIRLADVQLYVFCEEYRQQNQRINSSGAFEIRFVSEEAAKRFKELFSPPPPDESTTTETTTQV
;
A
#
# COMPACT_ATOMS: atom_id res chain seq x y z
N MET A 1 30.02 33.86 -3.88
CA MET A 1 29.04 33.11 -4.67
C MET A 1 28.06 32.47 -3.72
N GLY A 2 26.76 32.76 -3.84
CA GLY A 2 25.74 32.25 -2.93
C GLY A 2 25.60 30.73 -3.08
N SER A 3 25.57 30.02 -1.96
CA SER A 3 25.18 28.61 -1.95
C SER A 3 23.80 28.46 -2.58
N PRO A 4 23.57 27.43 -3.40
CA PRO A 4 22.26 27.20 -3.99
C PRO A 4 21.22 27.04 -2.87
N TRP A 5 20.05 27.65 -3.05
CA TRP A 5 18.91 27.54 -2.14
C TRP A 5 18.25 26.15 -2.18
N PHE A 6 18.78 25.24 -2.99
CA PHE A 6 18.35 23.86 -3.10
C PHE A 6 19.54 22.92 -2.92
N SER A 7 19.28 21.76 -2.33
CA SER A 7 20.25 20.66 -2.22
C SER A 7 19.77 19.52 -3.10
N LEU A 8 20.55 19.15 -4.12
CA LEU A 8 20.30 17.94 -4.90
C LEU A 8 20.79 16.73 -4.10
N ARG A 9 19.90 15.76 -3.87
CA ARG A 9 20.21 14.49 -3.21
C ARG A 9 19.53 13.36 -3.94
N GLY A 10 20.22 12.23 -4.07
CA GLY A 10 19.61 11.01 -4.54
C GLY A 10 18.72 10.40 -3.46
N ALA A 11 17.67 9.67 -3.87
CA ALA A 11 16.81 8.95 -2.93
C ALA A 11 17.58 7.95 -2.04
N HIS A 12 18.70 7.42 -2.53
CA HIS A 12 19.59 6.53 -1.78
C HIS A 12 20.24 7.19 -0.54
N GLU A 13 20.35 8.52 -0.51
CA GLU A 13 20.96 9.28 0.59
C GLU A 13 19.98 9.66 1.70
N LEU A 14 18.68 9.47 1.47
CA LEU A 14 17.62 9.96 2.34
C LEU A 14 16.91 8.80 3.03
N CYS A 15 16.53 8.97 4.30
CA CYS A 15 15.58 8.10 4.99
C CYS A 15 14.23 8.82 5.10
N VAL A 16 13.13 8.09 5.19
CA VAL A 16 11.78 8.65 5.26
C VAL A 16 11.05 8.17 6.50
N GLU A 17 10.39 9.09 7.19
CA GLU A 17 9.53 8.80 8.33
C GLU A 17 8.22 9.57 8.23
N ARG A 18 7.10 8.91 8.51
CA ARG A 18 5.82 9.61 8.67
C ARG A 18 5.68 10.18 10.08
N SER A 19 5.26 11.44 10.15
CA SER A 19 4.82 12.08 11.40
C SER A 19 3.49 12.79 11.17
N GLY A 20 2.40 12.21 11.69
CA GLY A 20 1.04 12.72 11.45
C GLY A 20 0.69 12.76 9.95
N SER A 21 0.35 13.95 9.45
CA SER A 21 0.07 14.22 8.03
C SER A 21 1.31 14.66 7.23
N SER A 22 2.52 14.38 7.74
CA SER A 22 3.76 14.78 7.08
C SER A 22 4.72 13.61 6.83
N LEU A 23 5.54 13.73 5.78
CA LEU A 23 6.72 12.91 5.53
C LEU A 23 7.97 13.74 5.82
N ARG A 24 8.79 13.23 6.73
CA ARG A 24 10.08 13.79 7.10
C ARG A 24 11.16 12.99 6.41
N PHE A 25 11.99 13.70 5.65
CA PHE A 25 13.15 13.15 5.00
C PHE A 25 14.38 13.53 5.80
N TRP A 26 15.16 12.53 6.17
CA TRP A 26 16.38 12.68 6.95
C TRP A 26 17.58 12.31 6.10
N ARG A 27 18.74 12.91 6.40
CA ARG A 27 20.02 12.55 5.79
C ARG A 27 21.09 12.44 6.86
N TRP A 28 22.15 11.70 6.59
CA TRP A 28 23.36 11.77 7.40
C TRP A 28 24.14 13.06 7.10
N SER A 29 24.67 13.70 8.13
CA SER A 29 25.57 14.85 8.01
C SER A 29 26.99 14.42 8.38
N PRO A 30 27.91 14.25 7.41
CA PRO A 30 29.29 13.86 7.72
C PRO A 30 30.04 14.89 8.58
N SER A 31 29.73 16.18 8.44
CA SER A 31 30.37 17.24 9.21
C SER A 31 29.97 17.23 10.69
N GLU A 32 28.75 16.79 10.98
CA GLU A 32 28.17 16.84 12.33
C GLU A 32 27.95 15.47 12.95
N GLN A 33 28.27 14.41 12.19
CA GLN A 33 28.17 13.01 12.62
C GLN A 33 26.79 12.67 13.20
N CYS A 34 25.72 13.19 12.59
CA CYS A 34 24.35 12.97 13.03
C CYS A 34 23.35 12.99 11.87
N ALA A 35 22.16 12.43 12.13
CA ALA A 35 21.03 12.53 11.23
C ALA A 35 20.42 13.94 11.28
N LYS A 36 20.15 14.53 10.12
CA LYS A 36 19.57 15.86 9.95
C LYS A 36 18.30 15.81 9.14
N LEU A 37 17.31 16.58 9.57
CA LEU A 37 16.11 16.82 8.79
C LEU A 37 16.51 17.57 7.51
N TRP A 38 16.19 16.97 6.37
CA TRP A 38 16.42 17.54 5.05
C TRP A 38 15.16 18.23 4.52
N ALA A 39 14.01 17.58 4.63
CA ALA A 39 12.73 18.16 4.24
C ALA A 39 11.60 17.65 5.13
N ASN A 40 10.57 18.47 5.30
CA ASN A 40 9.31 18.08 5.93
C ASN A 40 8.17 18.49 5.00
N LEU A 41 7.49 17.51 4.43
CA LEU A 41 6.41 17.73 3.47
C LEU A 41 5.08 17.43 4.16
N CYS A 42 4.21 18.44 4.23
CA CYS A 42 2.87 18.31 4.82
C CYS A 42 1.84 18.06 3.72
N PHE A 43 0.96 17.10 3.94
CA PHE A 43 -0.08 16.71 2.99
C PHE A 43 -1.46 17.04 3.55
N MET A 44 -2.38 17.40 2.66
CA MET A 44 -3.77 17.64 3.03
C MET A 44 -4.53 16.33 3.21
N THR A 45 -4.17 15.33 2.41
CA THR A 45 -4.80 14.01 2.43
C THR A 45 -3.80 12.91 2.78
N TRP A 46 -4.30 11.80 3.34
CA TRP A 46 -3.49 10.62 3.59
C TRP A 46 -3.08 9.95 2.26
N GLU A 47 -3.93 10.04 1.25
CA GLU A 47 -3.69 9.51 -0.09
C GLU A 47 -2.46 10.16 -0.74
N GLU A 48 -2.35 11.49 -0.74
CA GLU A 48 -1.17 12.20 -1.26
C GLU A 48 0.11 11.80 -0.53
N LEU A 49 0.02 11.66 0.80
CA LEU A 49 1.13 11.21 1.64
C LEU A 49 1.61 9.82 1.23
N VAL A 50 0.69 8.86 1.08
CA VAL A 50 1.00 7.50 0.64
C VAL A 50 1.59 7.50 -0.76
N LEU A 51 1.03 8.29 -1.69
CA LEU A 51 1.52 8.35 -3.07
C LEU A 51 2.97 8.84 -3.12
N LEU A 52 3.30 9.91 -2.38
CA LEU A 52 4.68 10.38 -2.35
C LEU A 52 5.60 9.36 -1.68
N TYR A 53 5.17 8.71 -0.59
CA TYR A 53 5.94 7.67 0.07
C TYR A 53 6.25 6.50 -0.88
N CYS A 54 5.24 5.97 -1.58
CA CYS A 54 5.45 4.88 -2.54
C CYS A 54 6.33 5.30 -3.72
N CYS A 55 6.19 6.54 -4.21
CA CYS A 55 7.05 7.11 -5.24
C CYS A 55 8.51 7.16 -4.78
N PHE A 56 8.76 7.74 -3.60
CA PHE A 56 10.08 7.78 -2.99
C PHE A 56 10.68 6.38 -2.82
N LEU A 57 9.92 5.44 -2.28
CA LEU A 57 10.41 4.10 -2.03
C LEU A 57 10.79 3.39 -3.34
N SER A 58 10.01 3.59 -4.41
CA SER A 58 10.30 3.05 -5.74
C SER A 58 11.58 3.62 -6.34
N PHE A 59 11.85 4.92 -6.15
CA PHE A 59 13.12 5.51 -6.56
C PHE A 59 14.28 5.03 -5.70
N LYS A 60 14.07 4.84 -4.40
CA LYS A 60 15.13 4.37 -3.50
C LYS A 60 15.51 2.93 -3.81
N THR A 61 14.56 2.02 -3.96
CA THR A 61 14.83 0.59 -4.24
C THR A 61 15.47 0.37 -5.61
N ARG A 62 15.12 1.17 -6.62
CA ARG A 62 15.66 1.06 -7.98
C ARG A 62 16.98 1.81 -8.20
N ASN A 63 17.46 2.56 -7.20
CA ASN A 63 18.71 3.31 -7.35
C ASN A 63 19.92 2.37 -7.21
N SER A 64 20.82 2.39 -8.19
CA SER A 64 22.03 1.55 -8.19
C SER A 64 23.00 1.85 -7.03
N LEU A 65 22.86 3.01 -6.40
CA LEU A 65 23.65 3.42 -5.23
C LEU A 65 23.00 3.00 -3.90
N THR A 66 21.77 2.48 -3.92
CA THR A 66 21.12 1.92 -2.73
C THR A 66 21.67 0.52 -2.49
N VAL A 67 22.56 0.39 -1.52
CA VAL A 67 23.12 -0.91 -1.11
C VAL A 67 22.07 -1.73 -0.35
N GLN A 68 21.32 -1.07 0.54
CA GLN A 68 20.24 -1.70 1.31
C GLN A 68 19.22 -0.62 1.70
N VAL A 69 17.94 -0.95 1.58
CA VAL A 69 16.87 -0.10 2.12
C VAL A 69 16.69 -0.43 3.60
N ALA A 70 16.68 0.60 4.44
CA ALA A 70 16.44 0.44 5.87
C ALA A 70 15.02 -0.11 6.10
N ASN A 71 14.86 -1.01 7.08
CA ASN A 71 13.55 -1.61 7.37
C ASN A 71 12.51 -0.56 7.79
N GLU A 72 12.98 0.53 8.40
CA GLU A 72 12.18 1.68 8.81
C GLU A 72 11.60 2.41 7.59
N ASP A 73 12.35 2.51 6.50
CA ASP A 73 11.88 3.13 5.25
C ASP A 73 10.86 2.23 4.53
N LEU A 74 10.90 0.91 4.76
CA LEU A 74 9.98 -0.07 4.15
C LEU A 74 8.60 -0.12 4.80
N THR A 75 8.41 0.61 5.91
CA THR A 75 7.14 0.63 6.65
C THR A 75 6.63 2.05 6.82
N LEU A 76 5.50 2.36 6.18
CA LEU A 76 4.80 3.61 6.44
C LEU A 76 4.11 3.54 7.81
N ARG A 77 4.66 4.24 8.80
CA ARG A 77 4.07 4.32 10.14
C ARG A 77 2.63 4.86 10.06
N GLY A 78 1.82 4.53 11.07
CA GLY A 78 0.42 4.98 11.13
C GLY A 78 -0.55 4.17 10.26
N GLU A 79 -0.07 3.13 9.59
CA GLU A 79 -0.91 2.15 8.90
C GLU A 79 -0.80 0.77 9.55
N ARG A 80 -1.93 0.06 9.57
CA ARG A 80 -2.04 -1.32 10.01
C ARG A 80 -2.26 -2.22 8.79
N LYS A 81 -1.53 -3.33 8.74
CA LYS A 81 -1.73 -4.37 7.72
C LYS A 81 -2.90 -5.26 8.13
N LEU A 82 -3.95 -5.31 7.32
CA LEU A 82 -5.14 -6.14 7.56
C LEU A 82 -5.07 -7.48 6.83
N PHE A 83 -4.40 -7.52 5.68
CA PHE A 83 -4.32 -8.70 4.84
C PHE A 83 -3.04 -8.71 4.03
N GLN A 84 -2.53 -9.91 3.73
CA GLN A 84 -1.44 -10.12 2.79
C GLN A 84 -1.58 -11.46 2.08
N ALA A 85 -1.38 -11.46 0.76
CA ALA A 85 -1.34 -12.67 -0.04
C ALA A 85 -0.47 -12.50 -1.28
N ARG A 86 -0.21 -13.64 -1.95
CA ARG A 86 0.47 -13.67 -3.24
C ARG A 86 -0.56 -13.60 -4.37
N ILE A 87 -0.28 -12.75 -5.34
CA ILE A 87 -1.06 -12.62 -6.57
C ILE A 87 -0.15 -12.80 -7.79
N VAL A 88 -0.76 -13.18 -8.91
CA VAL A 88 -0.15 -13.09 -10.23
C VAL A 88 -0.74 -11.88 -10.91
N ASP A 89 0.10 -10.90 -11.23
CA ASP A 89 -0.29 -9.67 -11.89
C ASP A 89 0.76 -9.32 -12.95
N ASP A 90 0.29 -8.98 -14.14
CA ASP A 90 1.09 -8.74 -15.36
C ASP A 90 2.13 -9.84 -15.69
N GLY A 91 1.83 -11.09 -15.34
CA GLY A 91 2.74 -12.23 -15.54
C GLY A 91 3.80 -12.41 -14.44
N PHE A 92 3.85 -11.50 -13.47
CA PHE A 92 4.79 -11.53 -12.35
C PHE A 92 4.08 -11.88 -11.04
N MET A 93 4.86 -12.40 -10.08
CA MET A 93 4.40 -12.67 -8.73
C MET A 93 4.55 -11.41 -7.87
N HIS A 94 3.46 -10.99 -7.25
CA HIS A 94 3.44 -9.82 -6.37
C HIS A 94 2.87 -10.17 -5.00
N SER A 95 3.30 -9.42 -3.98
CA SER A 95 2.61 -9.40 -2.70
C SER A 95 1.51 -8.34 -2.76
N LEU A 96 0.25 -8.78 -2.63
CA LEU A 96 -0.89 -7.90 -2.40
C LEU A 96 -1.09 -7.73 -0.90
N ILE A 97 -1.16 -6.49 -0.45
CA ILE A 97 -1.36 -6.11 0.95
C ILE A 97 -2.55 -5.15 1.03
N VAL A 98 -3.38 -5.32 2.06
CA VAL A 98 -4.41 -4.33 2.42
C VAL A 98 -3.96 -3.60 3.67
N TYR A 99 -3.82 -2.28 3.56
CA TYR A 99 -3.51 -1.39 4.68
C TYR A 99 -4.73 -0.58 5.07
N GLU A 100 -4.81 -0.28 6.36
CA GLU A 100 -5.75 0.67 6.94
C GLU A 100 -4.98 1.78 7.66
N ASP A 101 -5.29 3.03 7.36
CA ASP A 101 -4.74 4.18 8.08
C ASP A 101 -5.41 4.33 9.45
N HIS A 102 -4.59 4.51 10.49
CA HIS A 102 -5.10 4.58 11.86
C HIS A 102 -6.01 5.78 12.12
N MET A 103 -5.72 6.92 11.48
CA MET A 103 -6.39 8.20 11.74
C MET A 103 -7.68 8.32 10.93
N THR A 104 -7.58 8.11 9.62
CA THR A 104 -8.68 8.29 8.66
C THR A 104 -9.54 7.06 8.49
N LYS A 105 -9.05 5.88 8.92
CA LYS A 105 -9.63 4.55 8.61
C LYS A 105 -9.70 4.25 7.12
N GLY A 106 -9.00 5.03 6.29
CA GLY A 106 -8.90 4.80 4.86
C GLY A 106 -8.23 3.45 4.56
N LEU A 107 -8.78 2.73 3.58
CA LEU A 107 -8.24 1.45 3.14
C LEU A 107 -7.51 1.61 1.81
N ARG A 108 -6.34 0.99 1.68
CA ARG A 108 -5.63 0.91 0.41
C ARG A 108 -5.18 -0.51 0.10
N LEU A 109 -5.26 -0.83 -1.18
CA LEU A 109 -4.61 -1.97 -1.79
C LEU A 109 -3.20 -1.57 -2.21
N HIS A 110 -2.24 -2.42 -1.91
CA HIS A 110 -0.84 -2.19 -2.25
C HIS A 110 -0.24 -3.46 -2.85
N ALA A 111 0.27 -3.35 -4.07
CA ALA A 111 1.07 -4.39 -4.69
C ALA A 111 2.54 -4.03 -4.66
N ALA A 112 3.35 -4.97 -4.19
CA ALA A 112 4.79 -4.87 -4.18
C ALA A 112 5.43 -6.11 -4.79
N VAL A 113 6.68 -5.96 -5.26
CA VAL A 113 7.48 -7.09 -5.75
C VAL A 113 7.61 -8.15 -4.65
N TRP A 114 7.32 -9.41 -5.00
CA TRP A 114 7.27 -10.51 -4.04
C TRP A 114 8.66 -10.94 -3.55
N ASP A 115 9.63 -11.05 -4.46
CA ASP A 115 10.93 -11.66 -4.21
C ASP A 115 12.03 -11.04 -5.07
N GLY A 116 13.29 -11.36 -4.75
CA GLY A 116 14.50 -10.81 -5.39
C GLY A 116 14.93 -9.46 -4.82
N ASP A 117 15.87 -8.82 -5.50
CA ASP A 117 16.54 -7.59 -5.03
C ASP A 117 15.59 -6.40 -4.86
N LEU A 118 14.48 -6.40 -5.61
CA LEU A 118 13.45 -5.37 -5.54
C LEU A 118 12.29 -5.72 -4.61
N ARG A 119 12.41 -6.79 -3.80
CA ARG A 119 11.35 -7.20 -2.86
C ARG A 119 10.84 -6.01 -2.04
N GLN A 120 9.53 -5.90 -1.89
CA GLN A 120 8.81 -4.77 -1.26
C GLN A 120 8.85 -3.44 -2.02
N CYS A 121 9.50 -3.35 -3.19
CA CYS A 121 9.35 -2.21 -4.08
C CYS A 121 7.88 -2.07 -4.50
N PRO A 122 7.26 -0.90 -4.32
CA PRO A 122 5.91 -0.63 -4.81
C PRO A 122 5.81 -0.86 -6.32
N VAL A 123 4.73 -1.50 -6.75
CA VAL A 123 4.36 -1.64 -8.16
C VAL A 123 3.17 -0.74 -8.44
N TRP A 124 2.13 -0.86 -7.61
CA TRP A 124 0.99 0.05 -7.63
C TRP A 124 0.32 0.14 -6.26
N THR A 125 -0.43 1.22 -6.05
CA THR A 125 -1.35 1.37 -4.92
C THR A 125 -2.71 1.81 -5.44
N ALA A 126 -3.76 1.47 -4.72
CA ALA A 126 -5.12 1.89 -5.03
C ALA A 126 -5.89 2.16 -3.75
N PHE A 127 -6.63 3.27 -3.71
CA PHE A 127 -7.43 3.64 -2.55
C PHE A 127 -8.85 3.10 -2.71
N ILE A 128 -9.38 2.54 -1.63
CA ILE A 128 -10.75 2.08 -1.55
C ILE A 128 -11.58 3.28 -1.07
N THR A 129 -12.38 3.83 -1.97
CA THR A 129 -13.18 5.03 -1.71
C THR A 129 -14.67 4.64 -1.63
N HIS A 130 -15.56 5.55 -2.02
CA HIS A 130 -17.01 5.39 -2.01
C HIS A 130 -17.53 4.14 -2.74
N GLN A 131 -16.80 3.58 -3.71
CA GLN A 131 -17.25 2.40 -4.46
C GLN A 131 -17.50 1.19 -3.54
N SER A 132 -16.80 1.11 -2.41
CA SER A 132 -16.96 0.05 -1.41
C SER A 132 -18.37 -0.05 -0.79
N ALA A 133 -19.17 1.02 -0.86
CA ALA A 133 -20.54 1.02 -0.36
C ALA A 133 -21.48 0.13 -1.19
N SER A 134 -21.15 -0.14 -2.45
CA SER A 134 -21.96 -0.99 -3.33
C SER A 134 -21.55 -2.45 -3.20
N SER A 135 -22.43 -3.35 -2.76
CA SER A 135 -22.13 -4.79 -2.67
C SER A 135 -21.64 -5.43 -3.99
N LYS A 136 -21.80 -4.75 -5.12
CA LYS A 136 -21.35 -5.16 -6.45
C LYS A 136 -19.90 -4.76 -6.76
N TRP A 137 -19.25 -3.95 -5.91
CA TRP A 137 -17.90 -3.45 -6.14
C TRP A 137 -16.85 -4.56 -6.13
N ILE A 138 -17.08 -5.61 -5.34
CA ILE A 138 -16.22 -6.78 -5.23
C ILE A 138 -16.97 -8.05 -5.65
N LYS A 139 -16.47 -8.74 -6.67
CA LYS A 139 -17.10 -9.97 -7.19
C LYS A 139 -16.08 -11.09 -7.32
N LYS A 140 -16.36 -12.25 -6.72
CA LYS A 140 -15.60 -13.48 -6.98
C LYS A 140 -15.97 -13.98 -8.38
N VAL A 141 -15.01 -14.00 -9.30
CA VAL A 141 -15.19 -14.43 -10.71
C VAL A 141 -14.85 -15.90 -10.86
N SER A 142 -13.85 -16.39 -10.12
CA SER A 142 -13.50 -17.82 -10.06
C SER A 142 -12.95 -18.16 -8.66
N ARG A 143 -12.50 -19.40 -8.46
CA ARG A 143 -11.87 -19.85 -7.20
C ARG A 143 -10.72 -18.95 -6.76
N THR A 144 -9.95 -18.40 -7.71
CA THR A 144 -8.76 -17.60 -7.45
C THR A 144 -8.82 -16.18 -8.02
N LYS A 145 -9.91 -15.78 -8.69
CA LYS A 145 -10.04 -14.45 -9.28
C LYS A 145 -11.13 -13.62 -8.60
N ILE A 146 -10.77 -12.38 -8.28
CA ILE A 146 -11.68 -11.37 -7.75
C ILE A 146 -11.65 -10.16 -8.68
N ARG A 147 -12.81 -9.64 -9.01
CA ARG A 147 -12.98 -8.43 -9.80
C ARG A 147 -13.40 -7.30 -8.89
N LEU A 148 -12.76 -6.16 -9.09
CA LEU A 148 -13.04 -4.89 -8.43
C LEU A 148 -13.57 -3.87 -9.45
N ALA A 149 -14.68 -3.23 -9.14
CA ALA A 149 -15.24 -2.13 -9.92
C ALA A 149 -14.63 -0.79 -9.46
N ASP A 150 -14.48 0.14 -10.42
CA ASP A 150 -14.13 1.54 -10.16
C ASP A 150 -12.87 1.74 -9.30
N VAL A 151 -11.86 0.90 -9.52
CA VAL A 151 -10.55 1.01 -8.87
C VAL A 151 -9.58 1.80 -9.74
N GLN A 152 -9.09 2.91 -9.21
CA GLN A 152 -8.01 3.69 -9.79
C GLN A 152 -6.66 3.23 -9.24
N LEU A 153 -5.77 2.80 -10.13
CA LEU A 153 -4.41 2.40 -9.79
C LEU A 153 -3.46 3.57 -9.98
N TYR A 154 -2.58 3.76 -8.99
CA TYR A 154 -1.41 4.62 -9.08
C TYR A 154 -0.18 3.74 -9.20
N VAL A 155 0.49 3.79 -10.35
CA VAL A 155 1.57 2.88 -10.73
C VAL A 155 2.92 3.56 -10.57
N PHE A 156 3.88 2.83 -10.01
CA PHE A 156 5.25 3.29 -9.76
C PHE A 156 6.30 2.48 -10.54
N CYS A 157 5.84 1.55 -11.39
CA CYS A 157 6.65 0.68 -12.21
C CYS A 157 6.37 1.00 -13.69
N GLU A 158 7.37 1.48 -14.42
CA GLU A 158 7.23 1.85 -15.84
C GLU A 158 6.85 0.64 -16.70
N GLU A 159 7.36 -0.54 -16.33
CA GLU A 159 7.12 -1.78 -17.04
C GLU A 159 5.69 -2.32 -16.84
N TYR A 160 4.96 -1.81 -15.85
CA TYR A 160 3.64 -2.32 -15.48
C TYR A 160 2.56 -1.84 -16.45
N ARG A 161 1.86 -2.79 -17.07
CA ARG A 161 0.79 -2.50 -18.02
C ARG A 161 -0.58 -2.72 -17.41
N GLN A 162 -1.18 -1.64 -16.91
CA GLN A 162 -2.53 -1.65 -16.33
C GLN A 162 -3.59 -2.28 -17.26
N GLN A 163 -3.42 -2.13 -18.59
CA GLN A 163 -4.39 -2.68 -19.56
C GLN A 163 -4.49 -4.20 -19.47
N ASN A 164 -3.44 -4.90 -19.03
CA ASN A 164 -3.43 -6.35 -18.93
C ASN A 164 -4.34 -6.89 -17.82
N GLN A 165 -4.68 -6.05 -16.83
CA GLN A 165 -5.59 -6.40 -15.73
C GLN A 165 -6.99 -5.81 -15.86
N ARG A 166 -7.17 -4.83 -16.74
CA ARG A 166 -8.48 -4.23 -17.00
C ARG A 166 -9.16 -5.01 -18.12
N ILE A 167 -10.13 -5.84 -17.74
CA ILE A 167 -10.84 -6.70 -18.68
C ILE A 167 -12.16 -6.04 -19.07
N ASN A 168 -12.40 -5.98 -20.39
CA ASN A 168 -13.61 -5.53 -21.09
C ASN A 168 -13.85 -4.02 -21.15
N SER A 169 -14.85 -3.62 -21.96
CA SER A 169 -15.36 -2.25 -22.10
C SER A 169 -15.84 -1.61 -20.78
N SER A 170 -16.00 -2.41 -19.72
CA SER A 170 -16.35 -1.94 -18.38
C SER A 170 -15.15 -1.45 -17.55
N GLY A 171 -13.90 -1.65 -17.98
CA GLY A 171 -12.71 -1.16 -17.27
C GLY A 171 -12.47 -1.78 -15.88
N ALA A 172 -13.09 -2.93 -15.59
CA ALA A 172 -13.04 -3.55 -14.28
C ALA A 172 -11.68 -4.23 -14.04
N PHE A 173 -11.14 -4.08 -12.82
CA PHE A 173 -9.82 -4.57 -12.45
C PHE A 173 -9.91 -5.98 -11.89
N GLU A 174 -9.16 -6.94 -12.43
CA GLU A 174 -9.10 -8.30 -11.90
C GLU A 174 -7.82 -8.57 -11.12
N ILE A 175 -7.99 -9.18 -9.95
CA ILE A 175 -6.91 -9.69 -9.12
C ILE A 175 -6.93 -11.21 -9.18
N ARG A 176 -5.81 -11.80 -9.60
CA ARG A 176 -5.62 -13.25 -9.62
C ARG A 176 -4.74 -13.70 -8.44
N PHE A 177 -5.37 -14.30 -7.45
CA PHE A 177 -4.68 -14.90 -6.31
C PHE A 177 -4.00 -16.22 -6.69
N VAL A 178 -2.91 -16.54 -6.00
CA VAL A 178 -2.25 -17.85 -6.14
C VAL A 178 -3.04 -18.95 -5.43
N SER A 179 -3.70 -18.63 -4.30
CA SER A 179 -4.48 -19.57 -3.48
C SER A 179 -5.96 -19.17 -3.45
N GLU A 180 -6.84 -20.18 -3.46
CA GLU A 180 -8.28 -19.97 -3.33
C GLU A 180 -8.64 -19.44 -1.92
N GLU A 181 -7.96 -19.91 -0.89
CA GLU A 181 -8.14 -19.48 0.50
C GLU A 181 -7.81 -17.99 0.62
N ALA A 182 -6.76 -17.52 -0.06
CA ALA A 182 -6.40 -16.11 -0.11
C ALA A 182 -7.49 -15.26 -0.77
N ALA A 183 -8.05 -15.73 -1.89
CA ALA A 183 -9.17 -15.04 -2.55
C ALA A 183 -10.41 -15.00 -1.64
N LYS A 184 -10.73 -16.10 -0.95
CA LYS A 184 -11.85 -16.15 -0.01
C LYS A 184 -11.68 -15.12 1.12
N ARG A 185 -10.54 -15.14 1.82
CA ARG A 185 -10.25 -14.20 2.92
C ARG A 185 -10.22 -12.74 2.47
N PHE A 186 -9.71 -12.46 1.27
CA PHE A 186 -9.73 -11.11 0.72
C PHE A 186 -11.16 -10.60 0.54
N LYS A 187 -12.08 -11.43 0.03
CA LYS A 187 -13.48 -11.04 -0.11
C LYS A 187 -14.15 -10.84 1.25
N GLU A 188 -13.92 -11.74 2.18
CA GLU A 188 -14.48 -11.69 3.55
C GLU A 188 -14.04 -10.42 4.31
N LEU A 189 -12.82 -9.93 4.06
CA LEU A 189 -12.34 -8.67 4.64
C LEU A 189 -13.26 -7.48 4.34
N PHE A 190 -13.87 -7.45 3.15
CA PHE A 190 -14.74 -6.36 2.70
C PHE A 190 -16.24 -6.69 2.78
N SER A 191 -16.57 -7.90 3.21
CA SER A 191 -17.95 -8.38 3.34
C SER A 191 -17.97 -9.40 4.48
N PRO A 192 -17.76 -8.95 5.73
CA PRO A 192 -17.79 -9.85 6.87
C PRO A 192 -19.19 -10.50 6.95
N PRO A 193 -19.27 -11.79 7.33
CA PRO A 193 -20.55 -12.40 7.62
C PRO A 193 -21.26 -11.63 8.74
N PRO A 194 -22.61 -11.60 8.76
CA PRO A 194 -23.33 -11.02 9.87
C PRO A 194 -22.92 -11.70 11.19
N PRO A 195 -22.89 -10.98 12.32
CA PRO A 195 -22.56 -11.57 13.61
C PRO A 195 -23.57 -12.67 13.94
N ASP A 196 -23.09 -13.83 14.37
CA ASP A 196 -23.94 -14.91 14.87
C ASP A 196 -24.64 -14.48 16.16
N GLU A 197 -25.98 -14.38 16.15
CA GLU A 197 -26.83 -14.01 17.30
C GLU A 197 -26.90 -15.09 18.40
N SER A 198 -25.90 -15.94 18.56
CA SER A 198 -25.90 -17.02 19.55
C SER A 198 -24.96 -16.74 20.73
N THR A 199 -25.16 -15.64 21.44
CA THR A 199 -24.68 -15.51 22.84
C THR A 199 -25.51 -14.50 23.63
N THR A 200 -26.81 -14.75 23.76
CA THR A 200 -27.62 -14.15 24.83
C THR A 200 -28.07 -15.27 25.76
N THR A 201 -27.25 -15.62 26.73
CA THR A 201 -27.72 -16.37 27.91
C THR A 201 -27.94 -15.38 29.04
N GLU A 202 -29.23 -15.18 29.31
CA GLU A 202 -29.78 -14.50 30.47
C GLU A 202 -29.12 -15.00 31.77
N THR A 203 -28.60 -14.08 32.57
CA THR A 203 -28.31 -14.34 33.98
C THR A 203 -29.46 -13.75 34.78
N THR A 204 -30.52 -14.54 34.99
CA THR A 204 -31.55 -14.25 35.99
C THR A 204 -31.05 -14.77 37.34
N THR A 205 -30.57 -13.86 38.18
CA THR A 205 -30.23 -14.16 39.58
C THR A 205 -31.51 -14.18 40.41
N GLN A 206 -31.90 -15.36 40.88
CA GLN A 206 -32.73 -15.50 42.10
C GLN A 206 -31.79 -15.47 43.31
N VAL A 207 -31.93 -14.46 44.18
CA VAL A 207 -32.06 -14.57 45.66
C VAL A 207 -32.80 -13.32 46.14
#